data_AF-A0A8T3M3E6-F1
#
_entry.id   AF-A0A8T3M3E6-F1
#
_cell.length_a   1.000
_cell.length_b   1.000
_cell.length_c   1.000
_cell.angle_alpha   90.00
_cell.angle_beta   90.00
_cell.angle_gamma   90.00
#
_symmetry.space_group_name_H-M   'P 1'
#
loop_
_entity.id
_entity.type
_entity.pdbx_description
1 polymer ?
#
loop_
_entity_poly.entity_id
_entity_poly.type
_entity_poly.pdbx_seq_one_letter_code
_entity_poly.pdbx_strand_id
1 'polypeptide(L)'
;MISRIRLMPGGIRLFLVYAFLILTGIGLSLRFVVDQAIAAPVSPLGVIVMVLLAYTIFATTLVLQRKQAARGLAIGLASLTVPTALLLATIPVPIAAPVFVAALGVLLFRGLLRPEVRAYLNEA
;
A
#
# COMPACT_ATOMS: atom_id res chain seq x y z
N MET A 1 16.33 -15.53 9.98
CA MET A 1 15.30 -14.69 9.34
C MET A 1 15.88 -13.43 8.66
N ILE A 2 16.76 -12.67 9.31
CA ILE A 2 17.34 -11.41 8.76
C ILE A 2 18.02 -11.57 7.40
N SER A 3 18.71 -12.70 7.15
CA SER A 3 19.34 -12.98 5.86
C SER A 3 18.34 -13.10 4.70
N ARG A 4 17.12 -13.60 4.95
CA ARG A 4 16.05 -13.65 3.92
C ARG A 4 15.52 -12.26 3.58
N ILE A 5 15.45 -11.35 4.54
CA ILE A 5 15.01 -9.96 4.32
C ILE A 5 16.04 -9.20 3.48
N ARG A 6 17.34 -9.48 3.65
CA ARG A 6 18.41 -8.87 2.84
C ARG A 6 18.40 -9.32 1.38
N LEU A 7 17.89 -10.52 1.09
CA LEU A 7 17.71 -11.02 -0.28
C LEU A 7 16.52 -10.36 -1.00
N MET A 8 15.63 -9.66 -0.28
CA MET A 8 14.51 -8.96 -0.91
C MET A 8 14.99 -7.72 -1.68
N PRO A 9 14.57 -7.54 -2.94
CA PRO A 9 14.82 -6.31 -3.68
C PRO A 9 14.36 -5.09 -2.87
N GLY A 10 15.09 -3.98 -3.00
CA GLY A 10 14.77 -2.76 -2.26
C GLY A 10 13.33 -2.27 -2.49
N GLY A 11 12.82 -2.41 -3.72
CA GLY A 11 11.45 -2.05 -4.08
C GLY A 11 10.38 -2.87 -3.34
N ILE A 12 10.61 -4.17 -3.13
CA ILE A 12 9.70 -5.03 -2.35
C ILE A 12 9.71 -4.62 -0.87
N ARG A 13 10.89 -4.35 -0.30
CA ARG A 13 11.00 -3.89 1.10
C ARG A 13 10.26 -2.57 1.32
N LEU A 14 10.46 -1.61 0.43
CA LEU A 14 9.76 -0.33 0.47
C LEU A 14 8.23 -0.51 0.38
N PHE A 15 7.78 -1.36 -0.56
CA PHE A 15 6.36 -1.68 -0.69
C PHE A 15 5.79 -2.32 0.57
N LEU A 16 6.48 -3.28 1.20
CA LEU A 16 6.01 -3.91 2.43
C LEU A 16 5.88 -2.90 3.56
N VAL A 17 6.85 -2.00 3.74
CA VAL A 17 6.74 -0.90 4.71
C VAL A 17 5.50 -0.06 4.43
N TYR A 18 5.27 0.32 3.17
CA TYR A 18 4.09 1.08 2.76
C TYR A 18 2.78 0.32 3.03
N ALA A 19 2.71 -0.97 2.70
CA ALA A 19 1.54 -1.81 2.95
C ALA A 19 1.25 -1.93 4.46
N PHE A 20 2.27 -2.09 5.29
CA PHE A 20 2.10 -2.09 6.74
C PHE A 20 1.62 -0.74 7.27
N LEU A 21 2.12 0.38 6.73
CA LEU A 21 1.62 1.72 7.10
C LEU A 21 0.13 1.86 6.75
N ILE A 22 -0.32 1.35 5.60
CA ILE A 22 -1.75 1.31 5.25
C ILE A 22 -2.53 0.48 6.27
N LEU A 23 -2.06 -0.74 6.58
CA LEU A 23 -2.74 -1.61 7.55
C LEU A 23 -2.80 -1.00 8.95
N THR A 24 -1.74 -0.33 9.41
CA THR A 24 -1.75 0.41 10.67
C THR A 24 -2.76 1.55 10.63
N GLY A 25 -2.79 2.33 9.54
CA GLY A 25 -3.77 3.40 9.36
C GLY A 25 -5.22 2.89 9.40
N ILE A 26 -5.49 1.75 8.75
CA ILE A 26 -6.80 1.10 8.81
C ILE A 26 -7.10 0.58 10.22
N GLY A 27 -6.15 -0.09 10.86
CA GLY A 27 -6.29 -0.59 12.23
C GLY A 27 -6.66 0.51 13.23
N LEU A 28 -6.06 1.68 13.10
CA LEU A 28 -6.36 2.86 13.92
C LEU A 28 -7.74 3.46 13.61
N SER A 29 -8.24 3.33 12.37
CA SER A 29 -9.55 3.84 11.97
C SER A 29 -10.71 2.85 12.18
N LEU A 30 -10.43 1.60 12.58
CA LEU A 30 -11.44 0.54 12.73
C LEU A 30 -12.62 0.94 13.61
N ARG A 31 -12.38 1.65 14.71
CA ARG A 31 -13.46 2.11 15.61
C ARG A 31 -14.50 2.93 14.85
N PHE A 32 -14.05 3.91 14.07
CA PHE A 32 -14.93 4.77 13.28
C PHE A 32 -15.71 3.99 12.23
N VAL A 33 -15.06 3.03 11.56
CA VAL A 33 -15.69 2.17 10.55
C VAL A 33 -16.76 1.27 11.17
N VAL A 34 -16.48 0.71 12.36
CA VAL A 34 -17.43 -0.12 13.12
C VAL A 34 -18.63 0.72 13.58
N ASP A 35 -18.39 1.90 14.13
CA ASP A 35 -19.45 2.80 14.58
C ASP A 35 -20.40 3.16 13.41
N GLN A 36 -19.84 3.39 12.22
CA GLN A 36 -20.62 3.67 11.02
C GLN A 36 -21.41 2.44 10.52
N ALA A 37 -20.85 1.24 10.63
CA ALA A 37 -21.52 0.00 10.26
C ALA A 37 -22.70 -0.35 11.18
N ILE A 38 -22.65 0.06 12.45
CA ILE A 38 -23.78 -0.07 13.39
C ILE A 38 -24.93 0.86 12.99
N ALA A 39 -24.62 2.10 12.61
CA ALA A 39 -25.62 3.08 12.23
C ALA A 39 -26.25 2.81 10.85
N ALA A 40 -25.47 2.29 9.91
CA ALA A 40 -25.93 1.89 8.59
C ALA A 40 -25.22 0.59 8.16
N PRO A 41 -25.95 -0.52 7.90
CA PRO A 41 -25.34 -1.81 7.57
C PRO A 41 -24.40 -1.78 6.35
N VAL A 42 -24.65 -0.87 5.39
CA VAL A 42 -23.76 -0.62 4.25
C VAL A 42 -23.50 0.87 4.17
N SER A 43 -22.24 1.26 4.34
CA SER A 43 -21.78 2.65 4.19
C SER A 43 -20.72 2.74 3.08
N PRO A 44 -20.72 3.80 2.25
CA PRO A 44 -19.72 3.95 1.19
C PRO A 44 -18.28 3.93 1.72
N LEU A 45 -18.04 4.57 2.87
CA LEU A 45 -16.72 4.59 3.52
C LEU A 45 -16.33 3.20 4.01
N GLY A 46 -17.24 2.46 4.65
CA GLY A 46 -17.00 1.09 5.08
C GLY A 46 -16.62 0.16 3.91
N VAL A 47 -17.31 0.28 2.77
CA VAL A 47 -16.98 -0.48 1.55
C VAL A 47 -15.57 -0.14 1.06
N ILE A 48 -15.21 1.14 0.98
CA ILE A 48 -13.87 1.57 0.55
C ILE A 48 -12.79 0.99 1.48
N VAL A 49 -12.99 1.08 2.79
CA VAL A 49 -12.01 0.55 3.77
C VAL A 49 -11.92 -0.97 3.70
N MET A 50 -13.05 -1.68 3.55
CA MET A 50 -13.05 -3.14 3.40
C MET A 50 -12.31 -3.58 2.13
N VAL A 51 -12.57 -2.92 1.00
CA VAL A 51 -11.86 -3.19 -0.26
C VAL A 51 -10.37 -2.91 -0.10
N LEU A 52 -10.00 -1.76 0.48
CA LEU A 52 -8.61 -1.41 0.70
C LEU A 52 -7.89 -2.40 1.63
N LEU A 53 -8.54 -2.82 2.71
CA LEU A 53 -8.01 -3.82 3.64
C LEU A 53 -7.80 -5.16 2.93
N ALA A 54 -8.82 -5.65 2.23
CA ALA A 54 -8.75 -6.91 1.49
C ALA A 54 -7.64 -6.88 0.43
N TYR A 55 -7.60 -5.80 -0.36
CA TYR A 55 -6.58 -5.60 -1.40
C TYR A 55 -5.18 -5.55 -0.77
N THR A 56 -5.00 -4.84 0.34
CA THR A 56 -3.70 -4.69 1.00
C THR A 56 -3.20 -6.00 1.59
N ILE A 57 -4.06 -6.74 2.30
CA ILE A 57 -3.69 -8.05 2.86
C ILE A 57 -3.37 -9.02 1.72
N PHE A 58 -4.22 -9.10 0.70
CA PHE A 58 -4.03 -10.01 -0.44
C PHE A 58 -2.77 -9.69 -1.26
N ALA A 59 -2.50 -8.41 -1.53
CA ALA A 59 -1.27 -8.01 -2.21
C ALA A 59 -0.04 -8.35 -1.36
N THR A 60 -0.10 -8.09 -0.05
CA THR A 60 1.01 -8.37 0.87
C THR A 60 1.30 -9.87 0.94
N THR A 61 0.27 -10.72 1.05
CA THR A 61 0.45 -12.17 1.07
C THR A 61 1.04 -12.68 -0.23
N LEU A 62 0.55 -12.23 -1.39
CA LEU A 62 1.12 -12.64 -2.68
C LEU A 62 2.57 -12.17 -2.87
N VAL A 63 2.93 -10.99 -2.36
CA VAL A 63 4.33 -10.51 -2.36
C VAL A 63 5.20 -11.41 -1.48
N LEU A 64 4.73 -11.76 -0.29
CA LEU A 64 5.45 -12.64 0.64
C LEU A 64 5.55 -14.09 0.12
N GLN A 65 4.52 -14.56 -0.59
CA GLN A 65 4.49 -15.82 -1.32
C GLN A 65 5.24 -15.78 -2.67
N ARG A 66 5.81 -14.62 -3.01
CA ARG A 66 6.63 -14.40 -4.21
C ARG A 66 5.92 -14.76 -5.53
N LYS A 67 4.62 -14.49 -5.61
CA LYS A 67 3.81 -14.75 -6.82
C LYS A 67 3.86 -13.57 -7.80
N GLN A 68 3.94 -13.86 -9.10
CA GLN A 68 4.11 -12.83 -10.13
C GLN A 68 2.92 -11.85 -10.18
N ALA A 69 1.71 -12.36 -9.90
CA ALA A 69 0.49 -11.56 -9.81
C ALA A 69 0.60 -10.42 -8.79
N ALA A 70 1.44 -10.57 -7.76
CA ALA A 70 1.65 -9.56 -6.73
C ALA A 70 2.19 -8.24 -7.28
N ARG A 71 2.95 -8.26 -8.39
CA ARG A 71 3.55 -7.04 -8.96
C ARG A 71 2.47 -6.06 -9.45
N GLY A 72 1.46 -6.56 -10.14
CA GLY A 72 0.35 -5.74 -10.63
C GLY A 72 -0.43 -5.12 -9.47
N LEU A 73 -0.69 -5.93 -8.42
CA LEU A 73 -1.38 -5.47 -7.22
C LEU A 73 -0.57 -4.43 -6.43
N ALA A 74 0.74 -4.67 -6.28
CA ALA A 74 1.63 -3.73 -5.61
C ALA A 74 1.69 -2.37 -6.33
N ILE A 75 1.71 -2.38 -7.67
CA ILE A 75 1.63 -1.15 -8.48
C ILE A 75 0.26 -0.49 -8.32
N GLY A 76 -0.82 -1.28 -8.28
CA GLY A 76 -2.18 -0.79 -8.00
C GLY A 76 -2.25 -0.06 -6.65
N LEU A 77 -1.75 -0.65 -5.57
CA LEU A 77 -1.67 0.01 -4.27
C LEU A 77 -0.76 1.23 -4.26
N ALA A 78 0.37 1.18 -4.98
CA ALA A 78 1.28 2.32 -5.09
C ALA A 78 0.61 3.50 -5.80
N SER A 79 -0.33 3.25 -6.72
CA SER A 79 -1.07 4.30 -7.41
C SER A 79 -1.89 5.19 -6.48
N LEU A 80 -2.29 4.69 -5.31
CA LEU A 80 -2.99 5.49 -4.29
C LEU A 80 -2.16 6.67 -3.80
N THR A 81 -0.83 6.62 -3.89
CA THR A 81 0.03 7.76 -3.53
C THR A 81 -0.22 8.98 -4.41
N VAL A 82 -0.67 8.80 -5.65
CA VAL A 82 -0.93 9.90 -6.60
C VAL A 82 -2.13 10.75 -6.16
N PRO A 83 -3.36 10.21 -6.01
CA PRO A 83 -4.48 11.00 -5.52
C PRO A 83 -4.24 11.52 -4.10
N THR A 84 -3.55 10.78 -3.23
CA THR A 84 -3.20 11.26 -1.89
C THR A 84 -2.27 12.48 -1.94
N ALA A 85 -1.22 12.46 -2.75
CA ALA A 85 -0.31 13.60 -2.90
C ALA A 85 -1.03 14.84 -3.45
N LEU A 86 -1.89 14.65 -4.46
CA LEU A 86 -2.69 15.73 -5.03
C LEU A 86 -3.66 16.33 -4.01
N LEU A 87 -4.37 15.48 -3.26
CA LEU A 87 -5.28 15.93 -2.21
C LEU A 87 -4.52 16.73 -1.13
N LEU A 88 -3.38 16.23 -0.66
CA LEU A 88 -2.55 16.92 0.32
C LEU A 88 -2.01 18.26 -0.18
N ALA A 89 -1.80 18.42 -1.49
CA ALA A 89 -1.38 19.68 -2.09
C ALA A 89 -2.51 20.74 -2.10
N THR A 90 -3.78 20.33 -2.00
CA THR A 90 -4.95 21.23 -2.00
C THR A 90 -5.44 21.65 -0.61
N ILE A 91 -4.93 21.04 0.46
CA ILE A 91 -5.36 21.28 1.84
C ILE A 91 -4.26 22.10 2.56
N PRO A 92 -4.60 22.95 3.55
CA PRO A 92 -3.62 23.73 4.33
C PRO A 92 -2.79 22.83 5.27
N VAL A 93 -1.86 22.07 4.69
CA VAL A 93 -0.88 21.20 5.36
C VAL A 93 0.53 21.69 4.98
N PRO A 94 1.56 21.52 5.84
CA PRO A 94 2.93 21.87 5.46
C PRO A 94 3.34 21.22 4.13
N ILE A 95 3.99 22.00 3.25
CA ILE A 95 4.38 21.55 1.90
C ILE A 95 5.23 20.28 1.88
N ALA A 96 5.92 20.00 2.99
CA ALA A 96 6.68 18.76 3.17
C ALA A 96 5.81 17.50 3.04
N ALA A 97 4.53 17.54 3.43
CA ALA A 97 3.64 16.37 3.40
C ALA A 97 3.30 15.90 1.97
N PRO A 98 2.73 16.74 1.07
CA PRO A 98 2.47 16.32 -0.31
C PRO A 98 3.77 15.96 -1.05
N VAL A 99 4.87 16.68 -0.81
CA VAL A 99 6.18 16.38 -1.40
C VAL A 99 6.70 15.01 -0.95
N PHE A 100 6.57 14.68 0.34
CA PHE A 100 6.97 13.38 0.87
C PHE A 100 6.16 12.24 0.26
N VAL A 101 4.84 12.38 0.18
CA VAL A 101 3.97 11.36 -0.43
C VAL A 101 4.26 11.19 -1.92
N ALA A 102 4.48 12.29 -2.65
CA ALA A 102 4.88 12.24 -4.05
C ALA A 102 6.22 11.52 -4.24
N ALA A 103 7.22 11.85 -3.41
CA ALA A 103 8.53 11.20 -3.44
C ALA A 103 8.42 9.69 -3.12
N LEU A 104 7.62 9.33 -2.11
CA LEU A 104 7.33 7.93 -1.78
C LEU A 104 6.69 7.20 -2.97
N GLY A 105 5.71 7.83 -3.62
CA GLY A 105 5.08 7.30 -4.84
C GLY A 105 6.10 7.04 -5.94
N VAL A 106 6.93 8.03 -6.27
CA VAL A 106 7.99 7.88 -7.28
C VAL A 106 8.95 6.74 -6.92
N LEU A 107 9.37 6.62 -5.66
CA LEU A 107 10.24 5.54 -5.21
C LEU A 107 9.57 4.17 -5.30
N LEU A 108 8.29 4.06 -4.97
CA LEU A 108 7.52 2.82 -5.11
C LEU A 108 7.38 2.40 -6.57
N PHE A 109 6.96 3.30 -7.46
CA PHE A 109 6.85 3.01 -8.89
C PHE A 109 8.22 2.63 -9.49
N ARG A 110 9.25 3.43 -9.25
CA ARG A 110 10.60 3.11 -9.75
C ARG A 110 11.16 1.83 -9.15
N GLY A 111 10.83 1.51 -7.90
CA GLY A 111 11.27 0.29 -7.23
C GLY A 111 10.57 -0.96 -7.78
N LEU A 112 9.24 -0.93 -7.88
CA LEU A 112 8.40 -2.07 -8.30
C LEU A 112 8.48 -2.37 -9.80
N LEU A 113 8.80 -1.36 -10.62
CA LEU A 113 8.96 -1.54 -12.05
C LEU A 113 10.28 -2.23 -12.44
N ARG A 114 11.26 -2.33 -11.53
CA ARG A 114 12.56 -2.96 -11.83
C ARG A 114 12.44 -4.43 -12.22
N PRO A 115 13.29 -4.91 -13.14
CA PRO A 115 13.32 -6.32 -13.54
C PRO A 115 13.69 -7.26 -12.39
N GLU A 116 14.52 -6.80 -11.44
CA GLU A 116 14.87 -7.53 -10.21
C GLU A 116 13.63 -7.95 -9.41
N VAL A 117 12.64 -7.07 -9.30
CA VAL A 117 11.38 -7.36 -8.59
C VAL A 117 10.57 -8.41 -9.34
N ARG A 118 10.55 -8.34 -10.67
CA ARG A 118 9.87 -9.36 -11.49
C ARG A 118 10.53 -10.72 -11.33
N ALA A 119 11.87 -10.79 -11.34
CA ALA A 119 12.61 -12.03 -11.13
C ALA A 119 12.35 -12.59 -9.73
N TYR A 120 12.36 -11.74 -8.70
CA TYR A 120 12.09 -12.14 -7.33
C TYR A 120 10.67 -12.72 -7.12
N LEU A 121 9.67 -12.15 -7.79
CA LEU A 121 8.27 -12.56 -7.73
C LEU A 121 7.92 -13.70 -8.73
N ASN A 122 8.89 -14.32 -9.37
CA ASN A 122 8.66 -15.43 -10.30
C ASN A 122 9.13 -16.79 -9.74
N GLU A 123 9.34 -16.88 -8.42
CA GLU A 123 9.60 -18.16 -7.77
C GLU A 123 8.26 -18.85 -7.48
N ALA A 124 8.04 -19.98 -8.16
CA ALA A 124 6.82 -20.78 -8.08
C ALA A 124 6.78 -21.60 -6.80
#